data_AF-E3LEM0-F1
#
_entry.id   AF-E3LEM0-F1
#
_cell.length_a   1.000
_cell.length_b   1.000
_cell.length_c   1.000
_cell.angle_alpha   90.00
_cell.angle_beta   90.00
_cell.angle_gamma   90.00
#
_symmetry.space_group_name_H-M   'P 1'
#
loop_
_entity.id
_entity.type
_entity.pdbx_description
1 polymer ?
#
loop_
_entity_poly.entity_id
_entity_poly.type
_entity_poly.pdbx_seq_one_letter_code
_entity_poly.pdbx_strand_id
1 'polypeptide(L)'
;MSSVPAMRKEQQLAEFLLNMPLCIFCNSFHKSENCDKVVDTVKRIEILFKKELCLVCISHHRSFVCPRTSTICSMCNKMNHHVAICYLKDSKVEKK
;
A
#
# COMPACT_ATOMS: atom_id res chain seq x y z
N MET A 1 -3.30 25.85 30.19
CA MET A 1 -2.48 24.69 29.79
C MET A 1 -3.28 23.46 30.14
N SER A 2 -3.94 22.82 29.18
CA SER A 2 -4.79 21.66 29.46
C SER A 2 -3.91 20.43 29.66
N SER A 3 -3.92 19.87 30.86
CA SER A 3 -3.28 18.60 31.19
C SER A 3 -4.00 17.47 30.45
N VAL A 4 -3.31 16.78 29.56
CA VAL A 4 -3.83 15.58 28.90
C VAL A 4 -4.02 14.50 29.97
N PRO A 5 -5.24 13.92 30.12
CA PRO A 5 -5.46 12.85 31.08
C PRO A 5 -4.53 11.67 30.80
N ALA A 6 -3.94 11.07 31.83
CA ALA A 6 -3.14 9.86 31.68
C ALA A 6 -4.03 8.71 31.15
N MET A 7 -3.84 8.35 29.87
CA MET A 7 -4.56 7.24 29.25
C MET A 7 -4.20 5.90 29.90
N ARG A 8 -5.19 5.03 30.06
CA ARG A 8 -4.95 3.66 30.57
C ARG A 8 -4.17 2.86 29.52
N LYS A 9 -3.30 1.95 29.95
CA LYS A 9 -2.50 1.09 29.05
C LYS A 9 -3.34 0.34 28.00
N GLU A 10 -4.55 -0.07 28.38
CA GLU A 10 -5.52 -0.73 27.49
C GLU A 10 -5.99 0.20 26.36
N GLN A 11 -6.21 1.48 26.65
CA GLN A 11 -6.60 2.49 25.67
C GLN A 11 -5.45 2.78 24.71
N GLN A 12 -4.22 2.86 25.21
CA GLN A 12 -3.02 3.03 24.38
C GLN A 12 -2.81 1.84 23.44
N LEU A 13 -3.01 0.61 23.94
CA LEU A 13 -2.93 -0.59 23.12
C LEU A 13 -4.04 -0.63 22.06
N ALA A 14 -5.28 -0.28 22.43
CA ALA A 14 -6.39 -0.22 21.49
C ALA A 14 -6.15 0.80 20.37
N GLU A 15 -5.68 2.00 20.71
CA GLU A 15 -5.35 3.04 19.73
C GLU A 15 -4.21 2.60 18.79
N PHE A 16 -3.18 1.93 19.32
CA PHE A 16 -2.10 1.37 18.51
C PHE A 16 -2.61 0.30 17.54
N LEU A 17 -3.44 -0.63 18.00
CA LEU A 17 -3.97 -1.72 17.16
C LEU A 17 -4.91 -1.21 16.07
N LEU A 18 -5.74 -0.20 16.35
CA LEU A 18 -6.66 0.39 15.38
C LEU A 18 -5.93 1.21 14.29
N ASN A 19 -4.78 1.79 14.62
CA ASN A 19 -3.99 2.59 13.68
C ASN A 19 -2.83 1.82 13.04
N MET A 20 -2.71 0.51 13.31
CA MET A 20 -1.61 -0.26 12.75
C MET A 20 -1.80 -0.45 11.24
N PRO A 21 -0.82 -0.05 10.41
CA PRO A 21 -0.95 -0.16 8.97
C PRO A 21 -0.89 -1.63 8.54
N LEU A 22 -2.03 -2.13 8.08
CA LEU A 22 -2.14 -3.46 7.48
C LEU A 22 -1.85 -3.41 5.98
N CYS A 23 -1.35 -4.51 5.44
CA CYS A 23 -1.18 -4.67 4.00
C CYS A 23 -2.50 -4.45 3.27
N ILE A 24 -2.52 -3.55 2.29
CA ILE A 24 -3.74 -3.17 1.56
C ILE A 24 -4.35 -4.32 0.76
N PHE A 25 -3.55 -5.34 0.43
CA PHE A 25 -3.96 -6.46 -0.40
C PHE A 25 -4.50 -7.65 0.39
N CYS A 26 -3.94 -7.94 1.57
CA CYS A 26 -4.25 -9.16 2.32
C CYS A 26 -4.52 -8.95 3.82
N ASN A 27 -4.55 -7.69 4.27
CA ASN A 27 -4.89 -7.32 5.64
C ASN A 27 -3.99 -7.96 6.72
N SER A 28 -2.75 -8.30 6.38
CA SER A 28 -1.75 -8.89 7.28
C SER A 28 -0.60 -7.90 7.57
N PHE A 29 0.21 -8.19 8.58
CA PHE A 29 1.33 -7.34 9.00
C PHE A 29 2.56 -7.46 8.09
N HIS A 30 2.61 -6.64 7.04
CA HIS A 30 3.79 -6.42 6.20
C HIS A 30 3.58 -5.21 5.28
N LYS A 31 4.66 -4.74 4.64
CA LYS A 31 4.56 -3.71 3.58
C LYS A 31 3.82 -4.27 2.36
N SER A 32 2.86 -3.51 1.82
CA SER A 32 2.05 -3.91 0.65
C SER A 32 2.88 -4.34 -0.57
N GLU A 33 4.04 -3.72 -0.80
CA GLU A 33 4.96 -4.10 -1.88
C GLU A 33 5.48 -5.55 -1.77
N ASN A 34 5.56 -6.08 -0.56
CA ASN A 34 6.09 -7.41 -0.23
C ASN A 34 5.00 -8.45 0.05
N CYS A 35 3.74 -8.15 -0.30
CA CYS A 35 2.64 -9.10 -0.10
C CYS A 35 2.90 -10.41 -0.87
N ASP A 36 2.83 -11.53 -0.16
CA ASP A 36 3.00 -12.89 -0.66
C ASP A 36 1.66 -13.59 -0.92
N LYS A 37 0.58 -13.16 -0.27
CA LYS A 37 -0.78 -13.71 -0.44
C LYS A 37 -1.46 -13.28 -1.74
N VAL A 38 -1.23 -12.04 -2.18
CA VAL A 38 -1.76 -11.51 -3.45
C VAL A 38 -0.58 -11.22 -4.36
N VAL A 39 -0.17 -12.21 -5.14
CA VAL A 39 1.03 -12.12 -5.99
C VAL A 39 0.73 -11.42 -7.31
N ASP A 40 -0.37 -11.81 -7.95
CA ASP A 40 -0.78 -11.36 -9.29
C ASP A 40 -1.01 -9.84 -9.37
N THR A 41 -0.33 -9.19 -10.30
CA THR A 41 -0.39 -7.73 -10.45
C THR A 41 -1.77 -7.23 -10.86
N VAL A 42 -2.50 -7.98 -11.71
CA VAL A 42 -3.86 -7.60 -12.13
C VAL A 42 -4.80 -7.60 -10.94
N LYS A 43 -4.77 -8.63 -10.10
CA LYS A 43 -5.54 -8.70 -8.84
C LYS A 43 -5.20 -7.55 -7.89
N ARG A 44 -3.93 -7.19 -7.78
CA ARG A 44 -3.52 -6.03 -6.98
C ARG A 44 -4.15 -4.74 -7.49
N ILE A 45 -4.12 -4.51 -8.81
CA ILE A 45 -4.73 -3.35 -9.46
C ILE A 45 -6.24 -3.32 -9.22
N GLU A 46 -6.93 -4.46 -9.36
CA GLU A 46 -8.36 -4.58 -9.06
C GLU A 46 -8.70 -4.20 -7.61
N ILE A 47 -7.88 -4.64 -6.64
CA ILE A 47 -8.06 -4.29 -5.23
C ILE A 47 -7.91 -2.78 -5.02
N LEU A 48 -6.93 -2.14 -5.66
CA LEU A 48 -6.74 -0.69 -5.58
C LEU A 48 -7.91 0.07 -6.18
N PHE A 49 -8.44 -0.38 -7.33
CA PHE A 49 -9.65 0.21 -7.92
C PHE A 49 -10.87 0.06 -7.02
N LYS A 50 -11.12 -1.14 -6.47
CA LYS A 50 -12.23 -1.40 -5.53
C LYS A 50 -12.15 -0.55 -4.27
N LYS A 51 -10.94 -0.17 -3.84
CA LYS A 51 -10.69 0.69 -2.68
C LYS A 51 -10.55 2.18 -3.05
N GLU A 52 -10.73 2.53 -4.32
CA GLU A 52 -10.60 3.90 -4.84
C GLU A 52 -9.25 4.55 -4.50
N LEU A 53 -8.17 3.76 -4.60
CA LEU A 53 -6.80 4.20 -4.31
C LEU A 53 -6.03 4.55 -5.59
N CYS A 54 -5.22 5.60 -5.49
CA CYS A 54 -4.28 6.01 -6.51
C CYS A 54 -3.30 4.88 -6.85
N LEU A 55 -3.17 4.56 -8.13
CA LEU A 55 -2.26 3.50 -8.61
C LEU A 55 -0.78 3.90 -8.51
N VAL A 56 -0.48 5.18 -8.33
CA VAL A 56 0.90 5.71 -8.25
C VAL A 56 1.43 5.67 -6.82
N CYS A 57 0.61 6.03 -5.82
CA CYS A 57 1.06 6.18 -4.44
C CYS A 57 0.23 5.43 -3.38
N ILE A 58 -0.81 4.70 -3.79
CA ILE A 58 -1.70 3.93 -2.89
C ILE A 58 -2.29 4.84 -1.80
N SER A 59 -2.90 5.95 -2.22
CA SER A 59 -3.59 6.90 -1.33
C SER A 59 -4.90 7.37 -1.96
N HIS A 60 -5.79 7.96 -1.19
CA HIS A 60 -7.08 8.44 -1.69
C HIS A 60 -6.92 9.69 -2.57
N HIS A 61 -6.93 9.49 -3.88
CA HIS A 61 -7.12 10.48 -4.95
C HIS A 61 -7.04 9.77 -6.30
N ARG A 62 -7.40 10.47 -7.39
CA ARG A 62 -7.27 9.93 -8.75
C ARG A 62 -5.81 9.95 -9.22
N SER A 63 -5.35 8.90 -9.88
CA SER A 63 -3.95 8.79 -10.37
C SER A 63 -3.50 9.97 -11.24
N PHE A 64 -4.39 10.54 -12.05
CA PHE A 64 -4.09 11.67 -12.94
C PHE A 64 -3.70 12.96 -12.19
N VAL A 65 -4.20 13.16 -10.96
CA VAL A 65 -3.87 14.33 -10.13
C VAL A 65 -2.81 14.01 -9.08
N CYS A 66 -2.15 12.85 -9.17
CA CYS A 66 -1.16 12.44 -8.18
C CYS A 66 0.10 13.31 -8.31
N PRO A 67 0.58 13.94 -7.22
CA PRO A 67 1.82 14.72 -7.26
C PRO A 67 3.08 13.85 -7.44
N ARG A 68 2.94 12.52 -7.40
CA ARG A 68 4.04 11.55 -7.51
C ARG A 68 4.15 10.91 -8.89
N THR A 69 3.45 11.41 -9.91
CA THR A 69 3.49 10.88 -11.29
C THR A 69 4.90 10.85 -11.88
N SER A 70 5.77 11.78 -11.48
CA SER A 70 7.19 11.83 -11.87
C SER A 70 8.09 10.83 -11.12
N THR A 71 7.57 10.08 -10.15
CA THR A 71 8.36 9.09 -9.41
C THR A 71 8.72 7.92 -10.32
N ILE A 72 10.02 7.64 -10.44
CA ILE A 72 10.53 6.53 -11.25
C ILE A 72 10.47 5.25 -10.43
N CYS A 73 9.87 4.21 -11.01
CA CYS A 73 9.83 2.89 -10.39
C CYS A 73 11.22 2.23 -10.44
N SER A 74 11.73 1.83 -9.28
CA SER A 74 13.04 1.19 -9.14
C SER A 74 13.14 -0.21 -9.78
N MET A 75 12.01 -0.82 -10.15
CA MET A 75 11.99 -2.14 -10.79
C MET A 75 12.10 -2.08 -12.31
N CYS A 76 11.41 -1.13 -12.95
CA CYS A 76 11.30 -1.08 -14.41
C CYS A 76 11.75 0.24 -15.03
N ASN A 77 12.21 1.19 -14.22
CA ASN A 77 12.63 2.53 -14.63
C ASN A 77 11.57 3.33 -15.40
N LYS A 78 10.29 3.00 -15.23
CA LYS A 78 9.13 3.75 -15.78
C LYS A 78 8.37 4.48 -14.67
N MET A 79 7.62 5.50 -15.06
CA MET A 79 6.81 6.35 -14.15
C MET A 79 5.35 5.85 -14.03
N ASN A 80 4.52 6.61 -13.30
CA ASN A 80 3.05 6.47 -13.25
C ASN A 80 2.50 5.17 -12.63
N HIS A 81 3.25 4.49 -11.77
CA HIS A 81 2.72 3.36 -11.00
C HIS A 81 3.49 3.15 -9.70
N HIS A 82 2.83 2.55 -8.71
CA HIS A 82 3.46 2.11 -7.48
C HIS A 82 4.24 0.80 -7.70
N VAL A 83 5.38 0.62 -7.04
CA VAL A 83 6.24 -0.58 -7.16
C VAL A 83 5.49 -1.88 -6.88
N ALA A 84 4.49 -1.84 -6.00
CA ALA A 84 3.65 -2.98 -5.66
C ALA A 84 2.82 -3.53 -6.84
N ILE A 85 2.61 -2.74 -7.89
CA ILE A 85 1.84 -3.12 -9.10
C ILE A 85 2.68 -3.01 -10.38
N CYS A 86 4.01 -3.07 -10.25
CA CYS A 86 4.88 -3.07 -11.40
C CYS A 86 4.74 -4.38 -12.20
N TYR A 87 4.46 -4.31 -13.50
CA TYR A 87 4.30 -5.48 -14.38
C TYR A 87 5.48 -6.47 -14.34
N LEU A 88 6.70 -5.99 -14.06
CA LEU A 88 7.88 -6.86 -13.92
C LEU A 88 7.85 -7.74 -12.65
N LYS A 89 6.89 -7.56 -11.73
CA LYS A 89 6.68 -8.50 -10.62
C LYS A 89 6.24 -9.87 -11.13
N ASP A 90 5.36 -9.92 -12.11
CA ASP A 90 4.81 -11.18 -12.61
C ASP A 90 5.85 -11.93 -13.45
N SER A 91 6.66 -11.22 -14.23
CA SER A 91 7.72 -11.80 -15.07
C SER A 91 8.84 -12.52 -14.29
N LYS A 92 8.93 -12.34 -12.97
CA LYS A 92 9.88 -13.08 -12.13
C LYS A 92 9.33 -14.44 -11.66
N VAL A 93 8.03 -14.69 -11.82
CA VAL A 93 7.39 -15.92 -11.33
C VAL A 93 7.60 -17.10 -12.30
N GLU A 94 7.79 -16.83 -13.60
CA GLU A 94 7.96 -17.87 -14.64
C GLU A 94 9.36 -18.51 -14.71
N LYS A 95 10.27 -18.19 -13.79
CA LYS A 95 11.63 -18.75 -13.74
C LYS A 95 11.87 -19.59 -12.49
N LYS A 96 10.98 -20.55 -12.21
CA LYS A 96 11.20 -21.54 -11.16
C LYS A 96 10.72 -22.93 -11.58
#